data_AF-A0A926JH27-F1
#
_entry.id   AF-A0A926JH27-F1
#
_cell.length_a   1.000
_cell.length_b   1.000
_cell.length_c   1.000
_cell.angle_alpha   90.00
_cell.angle_beta   90.00
_cell.angle_gamma   90.00
#
_symmetry.space_group_name_H-M   'P 1'
#
loop_
_entity.id
_entity.type
_entity.pdbx_description
1 polymer ?
#
loop_
_entity_poly.entity_id
_entity_poly.type
_entity_poly.pdbx_seq_one_letter_code
_entity_poly.pdbx_strand_id
1 'polypeptide(L)' 'MISTTGAVCPHCGWPDGAEPFQVVSRHATAAGGTVWTRCGCGSLQVRVVDDCGMRVVSRSRPPAQSSWASR' A
#
# COMPACT_ATOMS: atom_id res chain seq x y z
N MET A 1 7.07 19.55 -2.62
CA MET A 1 6.31 19.10 -1.43
C MET A 1 5.68 17.76 -1.77
N ILE A 2 6.14 16.67 -1.14
CA ILE A 2 5.58 15.33 -1.36
C ILE A 2 4.32 15.26 -0.50
N SER A 3 3.15 15.08 -1.13
CA SER A 3 1.87 15.02 -0.41
C SER A 3 1.82 13.76 0.46
N THR A 4 1.92 13.91 1.78
CA THR A 4 1.96 12.84 2.79
C THR A 4 0.56 12.46 3.30
N THR A 5 -0.50 12.77 2.57
CA THR A 5 -1.87 12.34 2.94
C THR A 5 -2.07 10.89 2.52
N GLY A 6 -1.53 9.96 3.30
CA GLY A 6 -1.64 8.53 3.03
C GLY A 6 -0.44 7.72 3.49
N ALA A 7 0.16 8.05 4.63
CA ALA A 7 1.26 7.28 5.21
C ALA A 7 0.79 6.07 6.03
N VAL A 8 -0.50 5.95 6.32
CA VAL A 8 -1.09 4.86 7.10
C VAL A 8 -2.28 4.24 6.37
N CYS A 9 -2.47 2.94 6.58
CA CYS A 9 -3.64 2.23 6.11
C CYS A 9 -4.90 2.74 6.83
N PRO A 10 -5.93 3.23 6.12
CA PRO A 10 -7.13 3.77 6.75
C PRO A 10 -7.98 2.71 7.48
N HIS A 11 -7.69 1.42 7.27
CA HIS A 11 -8.43 0.32 7.87
C HIS A 11 -7.83 -0.20 9.18
N CYS A 12 -6.54 -0.01 9.40
CA CYS A 12 -5.85 -0.56 10.57
C CYS A 12 -4.80 0.36 11.19
N GLY A 13 -4.60 1.56 10.63
CA GLY A 13 -3.61 2.52 11.11
C GLY A 13 -2.15 2.18 10.80
N TRP A 14 -1.87 1.02 10.19
CA TRP A 14 -0.49 0.59 9.97
C TRP A 14 0.25 1.48 8.97
N PRO A 15 1.53 1.84 9.21
CA PRO A 15 2.27 2.67 8.27
C PRO A 15 2.51 1.96 6.94
N ASP A 16 2.24 2.64 5.84
CA ASP A 16 2.38 2.09 4.48
C ASP A 16 3.86 1.84 4.10
N GLY A 17 4.80 2.52 4.72
CA GLY A 17 6.24 2.31 4.50
C GLY A 17 6.87 1.30 5.45
N ALA A 18 6.14 0.83 6.47
CA ALA A 18 6.69 -0.06 7.49
C ALA A 18 6.28 -1.50 7.24
N GLU A 19 7.26 -2.41 7.34
CA GLU A 19 6.98 -3.84 7.47
C GLU A 19 5.97 -4.09 8.61
N PRO A 20 5.04 -5.05 8.49
CA PRO A 20 4.91 -6.00 7.40
C PRO A 20 3.87 -5.57 6.34
N PHE A 21 4.32 -5.27 5.12
CA PHE A 21 3.44 -5.33 3.95
C PHE A 21 4.01 -6.32 2.93
N GLN A 22 3.17 -7.20 2.40
CA GLN A 22 3.61 -8.17 1.40
C GLN A 22 3.49 -7.56 0.01
N VAL A 23 4.57 -7.52 -0.76
CA VAL A 23 4.47 -7.23 -2.20
C VAL A 23 3.84 -8.42 -2.91
N VAL A 24 2.73 -8.20 -3.62
CA VAL A 24 1.99 -9.27 -4.32
C VAL A 24 2.14 -9.22 -5.83
N SER A 25 2.48 -8.06 -6.40
CA SER A 25 2.83 -7.93 -7.82
C SER A 25 3.67 -6.68 -8.07
N ARG A 26 4.48 -6.71 -9.14
CA ARG A 26 5.26 -5.59 -9.65
C ARG A 26 5.18 -5.58 -11.18
N HIS A 27 4.87 -4.42 -11.74
CA HIS A 27 4.86 -4.21 -13.19
C HIS A 27 5.65 -2.95 -13.52
N ALA A 28 6.69 -3.08 -14.34
CA ALA A 28 7.44 -1.95 -14.86
C ALA A 28 6.71 -1.31 -16.05
N THR A 29 6.87 0.00 -16.21
CA THR A 29 6.39 0.77 -17.36
C THR A 29 7.52 1.70 -17.84
N ALA A 30 7.37 2.30 -19.01
CA ALA A 30 8.37 3.24 -19.53
C ALA A 30 8.58 4.48 -18.63
N ALA A 31 7.61 4.81 -17.79
CA ALA A 31 7.64 5.96 -16.88
C ALA A 31 7.93 5.57 -15.42
N GLY A 32 8.34 4.33 -15.15
CA GLY A 32 8.58 3.81 -13.79
C GLY A 32 7.92 2.45 -13.58
N GLY A 33 6.96 2.37 -12.67
CA GLY A 33 6.24 1.13 -12.43
C GLY A 33 5.11 1.23 -11.42
N THR A 34 4.37 0.13 -11.32
CA THR A 34 3.30 -0.06 -10.35
C THR A 34 3.64 -1.26 -9.46
N VAL A 35 3.46 -1.09 -8.15
CA VAL A 35 3.65 -2.12 -7.14
C VAL A 35 2.34 -2.33 -6.41
N TRP A 36 1.95 -3.58 -6.26
CA TRP A 36 0.79 -3.97 -5.47
C TRP A 36 1.28 -4.55 -4.15
N THR A 37 0.80 -3.98 -3.05
CA THR A 37 1.17 -4.41 -1.69
C THR A 37 -0.07 -4.78 -0.90
N ARG A 38 0.01 -5.82 -0.08
CA ARG A 38 -1.02 -6.24 0.87
C ARG A 38 -0.60 -5.80 2.26
N CYS A 39 -1.40 -4.95 2.88
CA CYS A 39 -1.26 -4.57 4.29
C CYS A 39 -1.54 -5.79 5.20
N GLY A 40 -1.06 -5.78 6.44
CA GLY A 40 -1.35 -6.82 7.43
C GLY A 40 -2.84 -7.06 7.68
N CYS A 41 -3.69 -6.03 7.52
CA CYS A 41 -5.15 -6.17 7.55
C CYS A 41 -5.76 -6.81 6.27
N GLY A 42 -4.95 -7.09 5.25
CA GLY A 42 -5.39 -7.67 3.99
C GLY A 42 -5.90 -6.65 2.95
N SER A 43 -5.91 -5.35 3.26
CA SER A 43 -6.18 -4.29 2.29
C SER A 43 -5.10 -4.28 1.20
N LEU A 44 -5.52 -4.35 -0.07
CA LEU A 44 -4.63 -4.22 -1.22
C LEU A 44 -4.38 -2.74 -1.50
N GLN A 45 -3.13 -2.37 -1.69
CA GLN A 45 -2.73 -1.00 -2.04
C GLN A 45 -1.98 -1.03 -3.36
N VAL A 46 -2.34 -0.10 -4.24
CA VAL A 46 -1.66 0.11 -5.52
C VAL A 46 -0.76 1.32 -5.35
N ARG A 47 0.51 1.15 -5.68
CA ARG A 47 1.55 2.17 -5.57
C ARG A 47 2.15 2.43 -6.93
N VAL A 48 2.20 3.69 -7.34
CA VAL A 48 3.02 4.11 -8.47
C VAL A 48 4.40 4.49 -7.94
N VAL A 49 5.43 4.06 -8.64
CA VAL A 49 6.82 4.40 -8.40
C VAL A 49 7.35 5.04 -9.69
N ASP A 50 7.71 6.30 -9.61
CA ASP A 50 8.24 7.10 -10.71
C ASP A 50 9.38 8.01 -10.18
N ASP A 51 9.92 8.90 -11.02
CA ASP A 51 11.00 9.82 -10.63
C ASP A 51 10.58 10.80 -9.51
N CYS A 52 9.28 10.97 -9.27
CA CYS A 52 8.77 11.75 -8.15
C CYS A 52 8.68 10.93 -6.84
N GLY A 53 9.05 9.65 -6.87
CA GLY A 53 9.04 8.74 -5.73
C GLY A 53 7.84 7.79 -5.74
N MET A 54 7.53 7.23 -4.56
CA MET A 54 6.43 6.28 -4.39
C MET A 54 5.18 6.98 -3.85
N ARG A 55 4.01 6.69 -4.44
CA ARG A 55 2.70 7.18 -3.97
C ARG A 55 1.63 6.09 -4.05
N VAL A 56 0.79 6.01 -3.02
CA VAL A 56 -0.38 5.11 -3.03
C VAL A 56 -1.49 5.77 -3.84
N VAL A 57 -1.97 5.11 -4.89
CA VAL A 57 -2.99 5.63 -5.81
C VAL A 57 -4.35 4.94 -5.68
N SER A 58 -4.40 3.76 -5.06
CA SER A 58 -5.65 3.05 -4.80
C SER A 58 -5.52 2.12 -3.59
N ARG A 59 -6.65 1.89 -2.91
CA ARG A 59 -6.77 0.99 -1.76
C ARG A 59 -8.07 0.21 -1.85
N SER A 60 -8.00 -1.10 -1.64
CA SER A 60 -9.19 -1.95 -1.50
C SER A 60 -9.61 -2.03 -0.04
N ARG A 61 -10.91 -2.26 0.19
CA ARG A 61 -11.37 -2.70 1.52
C ARG A 61 -10.71 -4.05 1.86
N PRO A 62 -10.26 -4.26 3.11
CA PRO A 62 -9.77 -5.55 3.56
C PRO A 62 -10.91 -6.59 3.60
N PRO A 63 -10.58 -7.89 3.50
CA PRO A 63 -11.55 -8.96 3.64
C PRO A 63 -12.18 -8.95 5.04
N ALA A 64 -13.47 -9.32 5.15
CA ALA A 64 -14.22 -9.25 6.41
C ALA A 64 -13.62 -10.04 7.58
N GLN A 65 -12.77 -11.02 7.30
CA GLN A 65 -12.14 -11.94 8.25
C GLN A 65 -10.65 -11.61 8.54
N SER A 66 -10.23 -10.35 8.39
CA SER A 66 -8.87 -9.95 8.74
C SER A 66 -8.68 -9.91 10.27
N SER A 67 -7.99 -10.89 10.85
CA SER A 67 -7.67 -10.99 12.29
C SER A 67 -6.63 -9.98 12.79
N TRP A 68 -6.28 -8.98 11.98
CA TRP A 68 -5.27 -7.98 12.31
C TRP A 68 -5.60 -7.15 13.56
N ALA A 69 -6.88 -7.03 13.91
CA ALA A 69 -7.33 -6.27 15.09
C ALA A 69 -6.86 -6.83 16.45
N SER A 70 -6.22 -8.00 16.49
CA SER A 70 -5.70 -8.62 17.72
C SER A 70 -4.19 -8.42 17.94
N ARG A 71 -3.50 -7.61 17.12
CA ARG A 71 -2.06 -7.33 17.22
C ARG A 71 -1.76 -5.92 17.69
#